data_AF-A0A4Q5WMW3-F1
#
_entry.id   AF-A0A4Q5WMW3-F1
#
_cell.length_a   1.000
_cell.length_b   1.000
_cell.length_c   1.000
_cell.angle_alpha   90.00
_cell.angle_beta   90.00
_cell.angle_gamma   90.00
#
_symmetry.space_group_name_H-M   'P 1'
#
loop_
_entity.id
_entity.type
_entity.pdbx_description
1 polymer ?
#
loop_
_entity_poly.entity_id
_entity_poly.type
_entity_poly.pdbx_seq_one_letter_code
_entity_poly.pdbx_strand_id
1 'polypeptide(L)'
;GVVVLHIWALHVPGNNNPTGVSVKDVKKDTVPFHPYYTVKDGFAIILFLIMFAAFVFFFPNALGHADNSIEANPLQTPAHIVPEWYLLPFYAILRAITFDIGPIPAKLLGVIAMFGAIGILFVLPWLDTSKVRSMRYRPVARSVFVVFVFACVGLGFCGANDPDKLVFKTQADTLALTYNDTNGHPQREVFDDYNAARAKMSNLPPTAGAALEINSVGFKWLWLSQILGAIYFLYFLLFLPLLGVIEKPKPRPASIADSVRKKHGSAPAAAVAAE
;
A
#
# COMPACT_ATOMS: atom_id res chain seq x y z
N GLY A 1 -23.75 14.58 5.28
CA GLY A 1 -24.59 13.40 4.95
C GLY A 1 -23.98 12.12 5.46
N VAL A 2 -23.00 11.55 4.74
CA VAL A 2 -22.43 10.22 5.01
C VAL A 2 -21.84 10.06 6.42
N VAL A 3 -21.17 11.09 6.96
CA VAL A 3 -20.60 11.05 8.32
C VAL A 3 -21.68 10.83 9.39
N VAL A 4 -22.83 11.49 9.28
CA VAL A 4 -23.95 11.32 10.23
C VAL A 4 -24.52 9.90 10.13
N LEU A 5 -24.70 9.41 8.91
CA LEU A 5 -25.13 8.03 8.67
C LEU A 5 -24.13 7.03 9.25
N HIS A 6 -22.82 7.29 9.13
CA HIS A 6 -21.77 6.44 9.68
C HIS A 6 -21.78 6.41 11.21
N ILE A 7 -21.94 7.57 11.87
CA ILE A 7 -22.07 7.65 13.34
C ILE A 7 -23.32 6.89 13.80
N TRP A 8 -24.44 7.08 13.11
CA TRP A 8 -25.68 6.36 13.42
C TRP A 8 -25.51 4.83 13.25
N ALA A 9 -24.87 4.40 12.18
CA ALA A 9 -24.59 2.99 11.91
C ALA A 9 -23.69 2.34 12.97
N LEU A 10 -22.81 3.12 13.62
CA LEU A 10 -21.98 2.64 14.74
C LEU A 10 -22.74 2.65 16.08
N HIS A 11 -23.67 3.59 16.27
CA HIS A 11 -24.45 3.70 17.51
C HIS A 11 -25.43 2.54 17.74
N VAL A 12 -25.97 1.94 16.68
CA VAL A 12 -26.95 0.84 16.80
C VAL A 12 -26.30 -0.47 17.33
N PRO A 13 -25.25 -1.03 16.69
CA PRO A 13 -24.58 -2.24 17.19
C PRO A 13 -23.56 -1.96 18.31
N GLY A 14 -23.14 -0.70 18.47
CA GLY A 14 -22.09 -0.28 19.39
C GLY A 14 -20.67 -0.50 18.84
N ASN A 15 -19.70 0.12 19.51
CA ASN A 15 -18.29 0.09 19.08
C ASN A 15 -17.67 -1.29 19.24
N ASN A 16 -16.80 -1.67 18.30
CA ASN A 16 -15.93 -2.83 18.47
C ASN A 16 -14.78 -2.53 19.44
N ASN A 17 -14.10 -3.56 19.93
CA ASN A 17 -12.98 -3.43 20.87
C ASN A 17 -11.83 -4.40 20.49
N PRO A 18 -10.62 -4.22 21.05
CA PRO A 18 -9.45 -5.02 20.68
C PRO A 18 -9.61 -6.54 20.88
N THR A 19 -10.57 -6.98 21.70
CA THR A 19 -10.83 -8.41 21.92
C THR A 19 -11.84 -9.00 20.93
N GLY A 20 -12.61 -8.17 20.23
CA GLY A 20 -13.68 -8.63 19.34
C GLY A 20 -14.82 -9.39 20.04
N VAL A 21 -14.88 -9.34 21.38
CA VAL A 21 -15.96 -9.90 22.20
C VAL A 21 -17.03 -8.83 22.39
N SER A 22 -18.30 -9.18 22.24
CA SER A 22 -19.42 -8.26 22.49
C SER A 22 -19.54 -7.89 23.97
N VAL A 23 -20.07 -6.71 24.24
CA VAL A 23 -20.44 -6.28 25.59
C VAL A 23 -21.49 -7.23 26.15
N LYS A 24 -21.28 -7.76 27.37
CA LYS A 24 -22.24 -8.61 28.08
C LYS A 24 -22.89 -7.88 29.25
N ASP A 25 -22.07 -7.19 30.05
CA ASP A 25 -22.53 -6.40 31.19
C ASP A 25 -22.07 -4.95 31.01
N VAL A 26 -23.01 -4.06 30.70
CA VAL A 26 -22.73 -2.64 30.42
C VAL A 26 -21.94 -1.99 31.57
N LYS A 27 -22.24 -2.34 32.84
CA LYS A 27 -21.57 -1.71 33.99
C LYS A 27 -20.14 -2.18 34.18
N LYS A 28 -19.81 -3.41 33.78
CA LYS A 28 -18.47 -4.00 33.97
C LYS A 28 -17.58 -3.88 32.74
N ASP A 29 -18.17 -3.96 31.56
CA ASP A 29 -17.48 -3.99 30.27
C ASP A 29 -17.36 -2.61 29.62
N THR A 30 -18.11 -1.60 30.09
CA THR A 30 -18.13 -0.26 29.49
C THR A 30 -17.98 0.86 30.50
N VAL A 31 -17.59 2.02 30.00
CA VAL A 31 -17.59 3.30 30.72
C VAL A 31 -18.36 4.31 29.85
N PRO A 32 -19.03 5.31 30.44
CA PRO A 32 -19.73 6.32 29.67
C PRO A 32 -18.74 7.06 28.74
N PHE A 33 -19.21 7.45 27.55
CA PHE A 33 -18.36 8.13 26.57
C PHE A 33 -17.77 9.43 27.14
N HIS A 34 -18.61 10.23 27.79
CA HIS A 34 -18.19 11.41 28.54
C HIS A 34 -18.06 11.07 30.03
N PRO A 35 -16.99 11.50 30.72
CA PRO A 35 -15.86 12.29 30.21
C PRO A 35 -14.71 11.46 29.62
N TYR A 36 -14.70 10.14 29.84
CA TYR A 36 -13.54 9.28 29.63
C TYR A 36 -12.96 9.33 28.20
N TYR A 37 -13.80 9.07 27.19
CA TYR A 37 -13.35 9.11 25.80
C TYR A 37 -13.25 10.54 25.28
N THR A 38 -14.10 11.46 25.72
CA THR A 38 -13.99 12.88 25.34
C THR A 38 -12.63 13.48 25.73
N VAL A 39 -12.16 13.25 26.95
CA VAL A 39 -10.87 13.76 27.43
C VAL A 39 -9.71 13.06 26.70
N LYS A 40 -9.80 11.74 26.52
CA LYS A 40 -8.78 10.95 25.79
C LYS A 40 -8.65 11.40 24.33
N ASP A 41 -9.77 11.57 23.64
CA ASP A 41 -9.81 11.97 22.24
C ASP A 41 -9.37 13.43 22.09
N GLY A 42 -9.78 14.31 23.01
CA GLY A 42 -9.29 15.70 23.07
C GLY A 42 -7.78 15.77 23.23
N PHE A 43 -7.19 14.97 24.11
CA PHE A 43 -5.74 14.87 24.25
C PHE A 43 -5.07 14.40 22.94
N ALA A 44 -5.60 13.35 22.30
CA ALA A 44 -5.06 12.86 21.03
C ALA A 44 -5.17 13.90 19.90
N ILE A 45 -6.27 14.65 19.83
CA ILE A 45 -6.47 15.75 18.87
C ILE A 45 -5.44 16.85 19.11
N ILE A 46 -5.19 17.25 20.36
CA ILE A 46 -4.18 18.27 20.68
C ILE A 46 -2.79 17.82 20.20
N LEU A 47 -2.39 16.59 20.48
CA LEU A 47 -1.11 16.05 20.00
C LEU A 47 -1.03 16.02 18.47
N PHE A 48 -2.11 15.59 17.80
CA PHE A 48 -2.19 15.62 16.34
C PHE A 48 -2.09 17.05 15.79
N LEU A 49 -2.77 18.02 16.39
CA LEU A 49 -2.73 19.43 15.96
C LEU A 49 -1.36 20.06 16.17
N ILE A 50 -0.61 19.69 17.22
CA ILE A 50 0.78 20.13 17.39
C ILE A 50 1.66 19.60 16.25
N MET A 51 1.56 18.30 15.93
CA MET A 51 2.29 17.71 14.81
C MET A 51 1.85 18.33 13.46
N PHE A 52 0.56 18.53 13.25
CA PHE A 52 0.02 19.13 12.03
C PHE A 52 0.46 20.59 11.87
N ALA A 53 0.44 21.37 12.96
CA ALA A 53 0.97 22.73 12.98
C ALA A 53 2.46 22.75 12.61
N ALA A 54 3.24 21.75 13.00
CA ALA A 54 4.64 21.65 12.60
C ALA A 54 4.79 21.58 11.06
N PHE A 55 3.97 20.77 10.39
CA PHE A 55 3.95 20.70 8.92
C PHE A 55 3.45 22.01 8.29
N VAL A 56 2.37 22.59 8.81
CA VAL A 56 1.79 23.82 8.22
C VAL A 56 2.74 25.01 8.33
N PHE A 57 3.38 25.22 9.49
CA PHE A 57 4.19 26.41 9.74
C PHE A 57 5.67 26.25 9.36
N PHE A 58 6.25 25.05 9.52
CA PHE A 58 7.69 24.85 9.27
C PHE A 58 7.99 24.09 7.98
N PHE A 59 7.09 23.23 7.49
CA PHE A 59 7.31 22.39 6.31
C PHE A 59 6.11 22.30 5.35
N PRO A 60 5.52 23.44 4.91
CA PRO A 60 4.25 23.44 4.17
C PRO A 60 4.32 22.71 2.83
N ASN A 61 5.49 22.73 2.18
CA ASN A 61 5.71 22.14 0.86
C ASN A 61 6.24 20.69 0.91
N ALA A 62 6.43 20.10 2.10
CA ALA A 62 7.08 18.78 2.23
C ALA A 62 6.27 17.62 1.63
N LEU A 63 4.94 17.75 1.56
CA LEU A 63 4.04 16.73 1.02
C LEU A 63 3.45 17.09 -0.35
N GLY A 64 3.84 18.24 -0.91
CA GLY A 64 3.38 18.74 -2.20
C GLY A 64 4.37 18.41 -3.33
N HIS A 65 3.93 18.62 -4.58
CA HIS A 65 4.79 18.48 -5.75
C HIS A 65 5.26 19.86 -6.24
N ALA A 66 6.56 20.01 -6.49
CA ALA A 66 7.13 21.30 -6.92
C ALA A 66 6.53 21.78 -8.25
N ASP A 67 6.32 20.87 -9.20
CA ASP A 67 5.71 21.16 -10.51
C ASP A 67 4.32 21.78 -10.41
N ASN A 68 3.60 21.60 -9.30
CA ASN A 68 2.29 22.23 -9.08
C ASN A 68 2.38 23.73 -8.74
N SER A 69 3.60 24.28 -8.69
CA SER A 69 3.85 25.73 -8.59
C SER A 69 4.01 26.39 -9.96
N ILE A 70 4.01 25.62 -11.04
CA ILE A 70 4.06 26.10 -12.43
C ILE A 70 2.63 26.13 -12.97
N GLU A 71 2.29 27.16 -13.76
CA GLU A 71 0.98 27.25 -14.39
C GLU A 71 0.74 26.07 -15.35
N ALA A 72 -0.50 25.58 -15.40
CA ALA A 72 -0.86 24.43 -16.20
C ALA A 72 -0.65 24.70 -17.71
N ASN A 73 0.13 23.83 -18.36
CA ASN A 73 0.35 23.87 -19.81
C ASN A 73 -0.24 22.62 -20.50
N PRO A 74 -1.35 22.73 -21.25
CA PRO A 74 -1.98 21.59 -21.93
C PRO A 74 -1.11 20.93 -23.02
N LEU A 75 -0.08 21.62 -23.51
CA LEU A 75 0.79 21.14 -24.58
C LEU A 75 2.07 20.47 -24.07
N GLN A 76 2.32 20.48 -22.76
CA GLN A 76 3.56 19.96 -22.18
C GLN A 76 3.30 19.25 -20.85
N THR A 77 3.65 17.96 -20.81
CA THR A 77 3.68 17.19 -19.57
C THR A 77 5.06 17.33 -18.91
N PRO A 78 5.15 17.68 -17.61
CA PRO A 78 6.42 17.67 -16.88
C PRO A 78 7.10 16.30 -16.92
N ALA A 79 8.43 16.29 -16.96
CA ALA A 79 9.20 15.05 -17.09
C ALA A 79 9.12 14.15 -15.84
N HIS A 80 8.96 14.73 -14.64
CA HIS A 80 8.86 14.02 -13.36
C HIS A 80 7.44 14.12 -12.78
N ILE A 81 6.44 13.72 -13.57
CA ILE A 81 5.04 13.74 -13.13
C ILE A 81 4.77 12.59 -12.14
N VAL A 82 4.45 12.95 -10.89
CA VAL A 82 4.12 12.00 -9.84
C VAL A 82 2.80 12.40 -9.16
N PRO A 83 1.86 11.46 -8.94
CA PRO A 83 0.63 11.75 -8.20
C PRO A 83 0.92 12.11 -6.73
N GLU A 84 -0.10 12.59 -6.03
CA GLU A 84 -0.01 12.82 -4.60
C GLU A 84 0.26 11.50 -3.86
N TRP A 85 1.01 11.60 -2.76
CA TRP A 85 1.57 10.45 -2.05
C TRP A 85 0.53 9.41 -1.61
N TYR A 86 -0.70 9.84 -1.28
CA TYR A 86 -1.80 8.97 -0.86
C TYR A 86 -2.48 8.22 -2.03
N LEU A 87 -2.23 8.62 -3.28
CA LEU A 87 -2.70 7.92 -4.48
C LEU A 87 -1.65 6.96 -5.06
N LEU A 88 -0.39 7.08 -4.63
CA LEU A 88 0.73 6.29 -5.17
C LEU A 88 0.52 4.77 -5.15
N PRO A 89 -0.02 4.14 -4.08
CA PRO A 89 -0.21 2.69 -4.09
C PRO A 89 -1.16 2.23 -5.21
N PHE A 90 -2.23 2.98 -5.48
CA PHE A 90 -3.19 2.66 -6.53
C PHE A 90 -2.63 2.97 -7.92
N TYR A 91 -1.89 4.07 -8.05
CA TYR A 91 -1.15 4.39 -9.27
C TYR A 91 -0.11 3.32 -9.62
N ALA A 92 0.61 2.80 -8.63
CA ALA A 92 1.57 1.71 -8.80
C ALA A 92 0.91 0.44 -9.33
N ILE A 93 -0.28 0.09 -8.81
CA ILE A 93 -1.09 -1.05 -9.29
C ILE A 93 -1.53 -0.82 -10.75
N LEU A 94 -2.01 0.38 -11.08
CA LEU A 94 -2.47 0.71 -12.44
C LEU A 94 -1.38 0.47 -13.48
N ARG A 95 -0.18 1.04 -13.25
CA ARG A 95 0.92 0.99 -14.22
C ARG A 95 1.75 -0.31 -14.15
N ALA A 96 1.52 -1.16 -13.15
CA ALA A 96 2.16 -2.48 -13.07
C ALA A 96 1.67 -3.42 -14.16
N ILE A 97 0.45 -3.21 -14.68
CA ILE A 97 -0.15 -4.03 -15.71
C ILE A 97 0.27 -3.51 -17.09
N THR A 98 1.30 -4.14 -17.65
CA THR A 98 1.86 -3.78 -18.96
C THR A 98 1.64 -4.86 -20.02
N PHE A 99 0.91 -5.92 -19.69
CA PHE A 99 0.67 -7.08 -20.55
C PHE A 99 -0.82 -7.26 -20.82
N ASP A 100 -1.13 -7.78 -22.00
CA ASP A 100 -2.50 -8.07 -22.43
C ASP A 100 -2.91 -9.47 -21.94
N ILE A 101 -4.16 -9.62 -21.51
CA ILE A 101 -4.72 -10.93 -21.13
C ILE A 101 -5.84 -11.27 -22.10
N GLY A 102 -5.53 -12.13 -23.07
CA GLY A 102 -6.48 -12.55 -24.11
C GLY A 102 -7.04 -11.34 -24.87
N PRO A 103 -8.36 -11.09 -24.85
CA PRO A 103 -8.97 -9.96 -25.55
C PRO A 103 -8.89 -8.63 -24.79
N ILE A 104 -8.41 -8.60 -23.55
CA ILE A 104 -8.43 -7.42 -22.70
C ILE A 104 -7.06 -6.72 -22.73
N PRO A 105 -6.98 -5.47 -23.22
CA PRO A 105 -5.71 -4.75 -23.31
C PRO A 105 -5.20 -4.32 -21.94
N ALA A 106 -3.88 -4.23 -21.78
CA ALA A 106 -3.17 -3.84 -20.56
C ALA A 106 -3.70 -2.52 -19.97
N LYS A 107 -4.01 -1.54 -20.85
CA LYS A 107 -4.57 -0.25 -20.45
C LYS A 107 -5.90 -0.39 -19.70
N LEU A 108 -6.80 -1.25 -20.19
CA LEU A 108 -8.09 -1.49 -19.55
C LEU A 108 -7.90 -2.31 -18.26
N LEU A 109 -7.04 -3.33 -18.28
CA LEU A 109 -6.74 -4.15 -17.11
C LEU A 109 -6.14 -3.33 -15.96
N GLY A 110 -5.24 -2.38 -16.24
CA GLY A 110 -4.67 -1.49 -15.24
C GLY A 110 -5.74 -0.63 -14.55
N VAL A 111 -6.69 -0.10 -15.31
CA VAL A 111 -7.83 0.66 -14.76
C VAL A 111 -8.73 -0.23 -13.91
N ILE A 112 -9.06 -1.43 -14.40
CA ILE A 112 -9.86 -2.41 -13.65
C ILE A 112 -9.15 -2.81 -12.35
N ALA A 113 -7.83 -3.03 -12.39
CA ALA A 113 -7.04 -3.35 -11.21
C ALA A 113 -7.03 -2.18 -10.21
N MET A 114 -6.83 -0.94 -10.65
CA MET A 114 -6.84 0.23 -9.78
C MET A 114 -8.18 0.39 -9.05
N PHE A 115 -9.30 0.39 -9.78
CA PHE A 115 -10.63 0.50 -9.18
C PHE A 115 -11.01 -0.76 -8.39
N GLY A 116 -10.60 -1.94 -8.86
CA GLY A 116 -10.79 -3.21 -8.18
C GLY A 116 -10.08 -3.26 -6.83
N ALA A 117 -8.90 -2.62 -6.71
CA ALA A 117 -8.17 -2.54 -5.45
C ALA A 117 -8.96 -1.78 -4.36
N ILE A 118 -9.78 -0.81 -4.74
CA ILE A 118 -10.70 -0.11 -3.81
C ILE A 118 -12.02 -0.89 -3.69
N GLY A 119 -12.55 -1.36 -4.82
CA GLY A 119 -13.80 -2.12 -4.92
C GLY A 119 -13.83 -3.36 -4.03
N ILE A 120 -12.70 -4.04 -3.89
CA ILE A 120 -12.58 -5.24 -3.06
C ILE A 120 -12.84 -4.98 -1.57
N LEU A 121 -12.61 -3.75 -1.09
CA LEU A 121 -12.86 -3.37 0.30
C LEU A 121 -14.35 -3.36 0.63
N PHE A 122 -15.22 -3.10 -0.35
CA PHE A 122 -16.67 -3.15 -0.15
C PHE A 122 -17.16 -4.58 0.06
N VAL A 123 -16.50 -5.58 -0.54
CA VAL A 123 -16.85 -7.00 -0.37
C VAL A 123 -16.04 -7.69 0.72
N LEU A 124 -15.16 -6.96 1.42
CA LEU A 124 -14.33 -7.49 2.52
C LEU A 124 -15.13 -8.26 3.58
N PRO A 125 -16.34 -7.83 4.02
CA PRO A 125 -17.12 -8.57 5.03
C PRO A 125 -17.48 -10.00 4.60
N TRP A 126 -17.50 -10.30 3.30
CA TRP A 126 -17.78 -11.64 2.77
C TRP A 126 -16.50 -12.44 2.45
N LEU A 127 -15.37 -11.76 2.27
CA LEU A 127 -14.08 -12.42 2.00
C LEU A 127 -13.43 -12.96 3.27
N ASP A 128 -13.57 -12.30 4.42
CA ASP A 128 -13.10 -12.85 5.70
C ASP A 128 -14.14 -13.82 6.28
N THR A 129 -13.95 -15.11 6.01
CA THR A 129 -14.85 -16.19 6.46
C THR A 129 -14.66 -16.58 7.93
N SER A 130 -13.72 -15.95 8.65
CA SER A 130 -13.41 -16.31 10.03
C SER A 130 -14.51 -15.90 11.01
N LYS A 131 -14.88 -16.80 11.91
CA LYS A 131 -15.80 -16.50 13.03
C LYS A 131 -15.17 -15.60 14.10
N VAL A 132 -13.84 -15.44 14.12
CA VAL A 132 -13.11 -14.67 15.13
C VAL A 132 -12.80 -13.27 14.61
N ARG A 133 -13.52 -12.27 15.13
CA ARG A 133 -13.44 -10.88 14.67
C ARG A 133 -12.07 -10.22 14.87
N SER A 134 -11.38 -10.49 15.99
CA SER A 134 -10.10 -9.83 16.30
C SER A 134 -8.90 -10.64 15.81
N MET A 135 -8.06 -10.03 14.97
CA MET A 135 -6.81 -10.62 14.51
C MET A 135 -5.78 -10.85 15.64
N ARG A 136 -6.01 -10.32 16.85
CA ARG A 136 -5.15 -10.62 18.01
C ARG A 136 -5.14 -12.11 18.37
N TYR A 137 -6.24 -12.81 18.08
CA TYR A 137 -6.38 -14.25 18.33
C TYR A 137 -6.16 -15.10 17.08
N ARG A 138 -5.77 -14.49 15.95
CA ARG A 138 -5.50 -15.17 14.68
C ARG A 138 -4.03 -14.94 14.29
N PRO A 139 -3.08 -15.74 14.83
CA PRO A 139 -1.66 -15.49 14.67
C PRO A 139 -1.17 -15.50 13.22
N VAL A 140 -1.69 -16.40 12.38
CA VAL A 140 -1.30 -16.51 10.97
C VAL A 140 -1.90 -15.35 10.18
N ALA A 141 -3.20 -15.10 10.32
CA ALA A 141 -3.84 -13.96 9.63
C ALA A 141 -3.22 -12.63 10.05
N ARG A 142 -2.79 -12.48 11.31
CA ARG A 142 -2.05 -11.29 11.77
C ARG A 142 -0.72 -11.12 11.04
N SER A 143 0.06 -12.19 10.88
CA SER A 143 1.34 -12.12 10.15
C SER A 143 1.12 -11.78 8.68
N VAL A 144 0.13 -12.38 8.04
CA VAL A 144 -0.23 -12.07 6.64
C VAL A 144 -0.73 -10.63 6.51
N PHE A 145 -1.51 -10.12 7.47
CA PHE A 145 -1.92 -8.71 7.51
C PHE A 145 -0.71 -7.77 7.60
N VAL A 146 0.31 -8.11 8.39
CA VAL A 146 1.55 -7.33 8.47
C VAL A 146 2.28 -7.33 7.12
N VAL A 147 2.38 -8.47 6.45
CA VAL A 147 2.95 -8.55 5.09
C VAL A 147 2.15 -7.69 4.12
N PHE A 148 0.81 -7.71 4.20
CA PHE A 148 -0.06 -6.86 3.40
C PHE A 148 0.20 -5.36 3.66
N VAL A 149 0.36 -4.93 4.91
CA VAL A 149 0.71 -3.53 5.23
C VAL A 149 2.05 -3.14 4.61
N PHE A 150 3.06 -4.00 4.70
CA PHE A 150 4.34 -3.75 4.04
C PHE A 150 4.21 -3.72 2.51
N ALA A 151 3.33 -4.53 1.92
CA ALA A 151 3.05 -4.48 0.49
C ALA A 151 2.39 -3.16 0.08
N CYS A 152 1.43 -2.63 0.86
CA CYS A 152 0.82 -1.32 0.60
C CYS A 152 1.84 -0.18 0.68
N VAL A 153 2.72 -0.20 1.68
CA VAL A 153 3.80 0.79 1.82
C VAL A 153 4.79 0.67 0.65
N GLY A 154 5.19 -0.57 0.31
CA GLY A 154 6.07 -0.84 -0.83
C GLY A 154 5.47 -0.40 -2.17
N LEU A 155 4.16 -0.55 -2.37
CA LEU A 155 3.45 -0.01 -3.54
C LEU A 155 3.51 1.51 -3.58
N GLY A 156 3.38 2.19 -2.44
CA GLY A 156 3.58 3.63 -2.34
C GLY A 156 4.97 4.06 -2.84
N PHE A 157 6.01 3.36 -2.40
CA PHE A 157 7.38 3.59 -2.89
C PHE A 157 7.55 3.27 -4.38
N CYS A 158 6.93 2.20 -4.88
CA CYS A 158 6.96 1.86 -6.31
C CYS A 158 6.26 2.90 -7.17
N GLY A 159 5.18 3.52 -6.67
CA GLY A 159 4.45 4.57 -7.36
C GLY A 159 5.24 5.88 -7.48
N ALA A 160 6.13 6.16 -6.52
CA ALA A 160 6.99 7.35 -6.53
C ALA A 160 8.21 7.25 -7.46
N ASN A 161 8.59 6.04 -7.90
CA ASN A 161 9.77 5.81 -8.75
C ASN A 161 9.37 5.57 -10.21
N ASP A 162 10.31 5.64 -11.15
CA ASP A 162 10.06 5.24 -12.55
C ASP A 162 10.02 3.71 -12.71
N PRO A 163 9.12 3.15 -13.52
CA PRO A 163 8.92 1.69 -13.62
C PRO A 163 10.11 0.99 -14.27
N ASP A 164 10.79 1.66 -15.21
CA ASP A 164 11.95 1.14 -15.93
C ASP A 164 13.26 1.27 -15.18
N LYS A 165 13.29 2.09 -14.11
CA LYS A 165 14.47 2.21 -13.27
C LYS A 165 14.71 0.90 -12.52
N LEU A 166 15.99 0.60 -12.29
CA LEU A 166 16.40 -0.59 -11.54
C LEU A 166 16.37 -0.31 -10.03
N VAL A 167 15.83 -1.26 -9.27
CA VAL A 167 15.97 -1.33 -7.82
C VAL A 167 17.38 -1.80 -7.46
N PHE A 168 17.83 -2.88 -8.11
CA PHE A 168 19.17 -3.45 -7.93
C PHE A 168 19.77 -3.78 -9.29
N LYS A 169 21.03 -3.40 -9.50
CA LYS A 169 21.81 -3.74 -10.68
C LYS A 169 22.47 -5.10 -10.48
N THR A 170 22.37 -5.98 -11.47
CA THR A 170 22.99 -7.33 -11.41
C THR A 170 24.35 -7.34 -12.10
N GLN A 171 24.56 -6.43 -13.05
CA GLN A 171 25.80 -6.29 -13.82
C GLN A 171 26.19 -4.81 -13.91
N ALA A 172 27.45 -4.55 -14.27
CA ALA A 172 27.89 -3.20 -14.60
C ALA A 172 27.14 -2.68 -15.83
N ASP A 173 26.99 -1.36 -15.93
CA ASP A 173 26.30 -0.74 -17.05
C ASP A 173 27.09 -0.97 -18.34
N THR A 174 26.42 -1.51 -19.36
CA THR A 174 26.97 -1.68 -20.71
C THR A 174 26.33 -0.65 -21.64
N LEU A 175 26.86 -0.48 -22.84
CA LEU A 175 26.31 0.42 -23.83
C LEU A 175 25.61 -0.39 -24.92
N ALA A 176 24.35 -0.09 -25.20
CA ALA A 176 23.65 -0.65 -26.36
C ALA A 176 23.65 0.38 -27.49
N LEU A 177 24.16 -0.01 -28.65
CA LEU A 177 24.04 0.74 -29.90
C LEU A 177 22.85 0.16 -30.67
N THR A 178 21.83 0.99 -30.89
CA THR A 178 20.67 0.64 -31.72
C THR A 178 20.77 1.38 -33.05
N TYR A 179 20.70 0.67 -34.18
CA TYR A 179 20.78 1.26 -35.52
C TYR A 179 19.98 0.45 -36.54
N ASN A 180 19.57 1.07 -37.64
CA ASN A 180 18.97 0.37 -38.76
C ASN A 180 20.06 -0.10 -39.73
N ASP A 181 20.06 -1.37 -40.08
CA ASP A 181 20.92 -1.90 -41.15
C ASP A 181 20.55 -1.28 -42.50
N THR A 182 21.41 -1.46 -43.49
CA THR A 182 21.25 -1.07 -44.90
C THR A 182 19.93 -1.50 -45.53
N ASN A 183 19.30 -2.57 -45.03
CA ASN A 183 17.98 -3.06 -45.44
C ASN A 183 16.81 -2.48 -44.62
N GLY A 184 17.07 -1.53 -43.72
CA GLY A 184 16.07 -0.92 -42.83
C GLY A 184 15.68 -1.77 -41.63
N HIS A 185 16.41 -2.87 -41.36
CA HIS A 185 16.12 -3.77 -40.25
C HIS A 185 16.76 -3.24 -38.95
N PRO A 186 16.03 -3.16 -37.83
CA PRO A 186 16.58 -2.68 -36.57
C PRO A 186 17.58 -3.70 -35.99
N GLN A 187 18.77 -3.23 -35.64
CA GLN A 187 19.84 -3.97 -34.98
C GLN A 187 20.14 -3.35 -33.62
N ARG A 188 20.49 -4.20 -32.65
CA ARG A 188 20.91 -3.79 -31.30
C ARG A 188 22.15 -4.57 -30.90
N GLU A 189 23.29 -3.90 -30.82
CA GLU A 189 24.57 -4.47 -30.40
C GLU A 189 24.96 -3.92 -29.02
N VAL A 190 25.51 -4.76 -28.13
CA VAL A 190 25.92 -4.38 -26.78
C VAL A 190 27.45 -4.34 -26.70
N PHE A 191 27.98 -3.30 -26.08
CA PHE A 191 29.41 -3.02 -25.94
C PHE A 191 29.75 -2.74 -24.48
N ASP A 192 30.89 -3.27 -24.04
CA ASP A 192 31.42 -3.00 -22.70
C ASP A 192 32.27 -1.72 -22.65
N ASP A 193 32.74 -1.23 -23.81
CA ASP A 193 33.59 -0.04 -23.94
C ASP A 193 32.94 1.04 -24.82
N TYR A 194 32.98 2.28 -24.34
CA TYR A 194 32.50 3.47 -25.05
C TYR A 194 33.24 3.69 -26.37
N ASN A 195 34.55 3.47 -26.41
CA ASN A 195 35.34 3.71 -27.62
C ASN A 195 34.96 2.72 -28.73
N ALA A 196 34.75 1.45 -28.38
CA ALA A 196 34.29 0.44 -29.32
C ALA A 196 32.90 0.77 -29.87
N ALA A 197 31.96 1.16 -28.99
CA ALA A 197 30.62 1.53 -29.40
C ALA A 197 30.61 2.77 -30.32
N ARG A 198 31.44 3.78 -30.00
CA ARG A 198 31.54 5.01 -30.79
C ARG A 198 32.23 4.79 -32.14
N ALA A 199 33.25 3.94 -32.21
CA ALA A 199 33.91 3.58 -33.46
C ALA A 199 32.96 2.84 -34.41
N LYS A 200 32.14 1.93 -33.87
CA LYS A 200 31.09 1.28 -34.65
C LYS A 200 30.04 2.29 -35.12
N MET A 201 29.60 3.19 -34.25
CA MET A 201 28.64 4.25 -34.58
C MET A 201 29.14 5.17 -35.69
N SER A 202 30.41 5.56 -35.68
CA SER A 202 30.98 6.42 -36.73
C SER A 202 31.10 5.75 -38.09
N ASN A 203 31.15 4.42 -38.13
CA ASN A 203 31.25 3.65 -39.37
C ASN A 203 29.87 3.36 -40.00
N LEU A 204 28.78 3.70 -39.31
CA LEU A 204 27.43 3.52 -39.84
C LEU A 204 27.04 4.69 -40.77
N PRO A 205 26.26 4.42 -41.83
CA PRO A 205 25.72 5.48 -42.68
C PRO A 205 24.92 6.49 -41.84
N PRO A 206 24.96 7.81 -42.15
CA PRO A 206 24.15 8.81 -41.45
C PRO A 206 22.64 8.52 -41.47
N THR A 207 22.18 7.75 -42.46
CA THR A 207 20.80 7.30 -42.64
C THR A 207 20.39 6.15 -41.71
N ALA A 208 21.34 5.52 -40.99
CA ALA A 208 21.08 4.39 -40.10
C ALA A 208 20.39 4.78 -38.79
N GLY A 209 20.33 6.08 -38.44
CA GLY A 209 19.66 6.56 -37.24
C GLY A 209 20.25 5.98 -35.95
N ALA A 210 21.58 5.82 -35.88
CA ALA A 210 22.24 5.17 -34.76
C ALA A 210 22.06 5.96 -33.45
N ALA A 211 21.67 5.26 -32.39
CA ALA A 211 21.50 5.81 -31.04
C ALA A 211 22.27 4.96 -30.03
N LEU A 212 22.97 5.62 -29.11
CA LEU A 212 23.71 4.98 -28.02
C LEU A 212 22.92 5.13 -26.72
N GLU A 213 22.61 4.01 -26.08
CA GLU A 213 21.85 3.97 -24.84
C GLU A 213 22.60 3.19 -23.77
N ILE A 214 22.41 3.56 -22.51
CA ILE A 214 22.95 2.81 -21.38
C ILE A 214 22.06 1.58 -21.16
N ASN A 215 22.64 0.40 -21.34
CA ASN A 215 22.02 -0.88 -21.08
C ASN A 215 22.35 -1.34 -19.67
N SER A 216 21.44 -1.05 -18.74
CA SER A 216 21.53 -1.50 -17.36
C SER A 216 20.69 -2.77 -17.16
N VAL A 217 21.31 -3.85 -16.69
CA VAL A 217 20.63 -5.12 -16.41
C VAL A 217 20.39 -5.28 -14.90
N GLY A 218 19.15 -5.51 -14.51
CA GLY A 218 18.80 -5.67 -13.09
C GLY A 218 17.32 -5.89 -12.82
N PHE A 219 16.96 -5.81 -11.53
CA PHE A 219 15.58 -5.95 -11.05
C PHE A 219 14.86 -4.61 -11.14
N LYS A 220 13.80 -4.51 -11.98
CA LYS A 220 13.05 -3.27 -12.23
C LYS A 220 12.04 -2.96 -11.12
N TRP A 221 11.75 -1.67 -10.91
CA TRP A 221 10.62 -1.23 -10.07
C TRP A 221 9.27 -1.75 -10.59
N LEU A 222 9.13 -1.91 -11.91
CA LEU A 222 7.97 -2.54 -12.53
C LEU A 222 7.70 -3.94 -11.95
N TRP A 223 8.72 -4.80 -11.86
CA TRP A 223 8.57 -6.16 -11.36
C TRP A 223 8.22 -6.17 -9.87
N LEU A 224 8.80 -5.25 -9.09
CA LEU A 224 8.42 -5.08 -7.69
C LEU A 224 6.93 -4.71 -7.57
N SER A 225 6.47 -3.74 -8.36
CA SER A 225 5.07 -3.30 -8.36
C SER A 225 4.12 -4.44 -8.73
N GLN A 226 4.48 -5.28 -9.70
CA GLN A 226 3.70 -6.46 -10.09
C GLN A 226 3.58 -7.48 -8.96
N ILE A 227 4.69 -7.80 -8.28
CA ILE A 227 4.71 -8.75 -7.16
C ILE A 227 3.88 -8.19 -5.99
N LEU A 228 4.09 -6.94 -5.61
CA LEU A 228 3.37 -6.33 -4.50
C LEU A 228 1.87 -6.14 -4.82
N GLY A 229 1.54 -5.78 -6.06
CA GLY A 229 0.17 -5.72 -6.54
C GLY A 229 -0.52 -7.09 -6.51
N ALA A 230 0.20 -8.16 -6.89
CA ALA A 230 -0.30 -9.52 -6.74
C ALA A 230 -0.53 -9.89 -5.27
N ILE A 231 0.42 -9.58 -4.38
CA ILE A 231 0.25 -9.79 -2.92
C ILE A 231 -0.98 -9.04 -2.38
N TYR A 232 -1.21 -7.81 -2.84
CA TYR A 232 -2.39 -7.03 -2.47
C TYR A 232 -3.69 -7.78 -2.79
N PHE A 233 -3.86 -8.27 -4.01
CA PHE A 233 -5.07 -9.00 -4.39
C PHE A 233 -5.15 -10.40 -3.76
N LEU A 234 -4.03 -11.12 -3.67
CA LEU A 234 -3.97 -12.44 -3.03
C LEU A 234 -4.35 -12.35 -1.56
N TYR A 235 -4.01 -11.27 -0.86
CA TYR A 235 -4.44 -11.04 0.52
C TYR A 235 -5.96 -11.16 0.65
N PHE A 236 -6.70 -10.44 -0.18
CA PHE A 236 -8.16 -10.40 -0.12
C PHE A 236 -8.83 -11.63 -0.75
N LEU A 237 -8.39 -12.05 -1.94
CA LEU A 237 -9.08 -13.07 -2.72
C LEU A 237 -8.70 -14.50 -2.34
N LEU A 238 -7.51 -14.70 -1.76
CA LEU A 238 -6.99 -16.02 -1.43
C LEU A 238 -6.76 -16.17 0.07
N PHE A 239 -5.87 -15.37 0.65
CA PHE A 239 -5.41 -15.59 2.02
C PHE A 239 -6.51 -15.37 3.07
N LEU A 240 -7.31 -14.31 2.96
CA LEU A 240 -8.40 -14.06 3.91
C LEU A 240 -9.46 -15.18 3.91
N PRO A 241 -10.04 -15.60 2.77
CA PRO A 241 -11.00 -16.70 2.75
C PRO A 241 -10.39 -18.02 3.22
N LEU A 242 -9.15 -18.32 2.80
CA LEU A 242 -8.47 -19.57 3.12
C LEU A 242 -8.13 -19.66 4.62
N LEU A 243 -7.55 -18.61 5.19
CA LEU A 243 -7.21 -18.58 6.61
C LEU A 243 -8.45 -18.53 7.49
N GLY A 244 -9.56 -17.97 7.01
CA GLY A 244 -10.82 -18.01 7.76
C GLY A 244 -11.34 -19.43 8.00
N VAL A 245 -11.01 -20.38 7.11
CA VAL A 245 -11.38 -21.80 7.24
C VAL A 245 -10.30 -22.65 7.90
N ILE A 246 -9.02 -22.42 7.57
CA ILE A 246 -7.91 -23.29 7.99
C ILE A 246 -7.34 -22.91 9.37
N GLU A 247 -7.31 -21.63 9.70
CA GLU A 247 -6.60 -21.16 10.88
C GLU A 247 -7.31 -21.57 12.18
N LYS A 248 -6.55 -22.16 13.11
CA LYS A 248 -7.03 -22.45 14.48
C LYS A 248 -6.83 -21.21 15.37
N PRO A 249 -7.89 -20.50 15.79
CA PRO A 249 -7.74 -19.28 16.58
C PRO A 249 -7.34 -19.57 18.02
N LYS A 250 -6.61 -18.64 18.63
CA LYS A 250 -6.28 -18.65 20.06
C LYS A 250 -7.55 -18.43 20.92
N PRO A 251 -7.56 -18.92 22.16
CA PRO A 251 -8.66 -18.67 23.08
C PRO A 251 -8.81 -17.17 23.36
N ARG A 252 -10.06 -16.73 23.38
CA ARG A 252 -10.48 -15.35 23.62
C ARG A 252 -11.06 -15.20 25.03
N PRO A 253 -10.95 -14.02 25.66
CA PRO A 253 -11.49 -13.78 26.99
C PRO A 253 -13.02 -13.92 27.00
N ALA A 254 -13.59 -14.27 28.16
CA ALA A 254 -15.03 -14.48 28.32
C ALA A 254 -15.82 -13.15 28.32
N SER A 255 -15.20 -12.07 28.82
CA SER A 255 -15.74 -10.71 28.83
C SER A 255 -14.66 -9.67 28.53
N ILE A 256 -15.07 -8.42 28.32
CA ILE A 256 -14.14 -7.31 28.10
C ILE A 256 -13.42 -7.00 29.43
N ALA A 257 -14.15 -7.01 30.56
CA ALA A 257 -13.60 -6.82 31.89
C ALA A 257 -12.46 -7.80 32.23
N ASP A 258 -12.61 -9.09 31.88
CA ASP A 258 -11.58 -10.10 32.11
C ASP A 258 -10.29 -9.78 31.35
N SER A 259 -10.42 -9.24 30.13
CA SER A 259 -9.28 -8.87 29.30
C SER A 259 -8.48 -7.69 29.87
N VAL A 260 -9.16 -6.78 30.57
CA VAL A 260 -8.55 -5.61 31.22
C VAL A 260 -7.90 -6.03 32.53
N ARG A 261 -8.63 -6.78 33.37
CA ARG A 261 -8.12 -7.27 34.68
C ARG A 261 -6.90 -8.16 34.53
N LYS A 262 -6.91 -9.08 33.57
CA LYS A 262 -5.76 -9.96 33.32
C LYS A 262 -4.52 -9.20 32.83
N LYS A 263 -4.71 -8.08 32.12
CA LYS A 263 -3.60 -7.24 31.63
C LYS A 263 -2.93 -6.43 32.75
N HIS A 264 -3.66 -6.09 33.80
CA HIS A 264 -3.16 -5.28 34.93
C HIS A 264 -2.69 -6.10 36.14
N GLY A 265 -2.64 -7.44 36.03
CA GLY A 265 -2.41 -8.31 37.18
C GLY A 265 -3.65 -8.35 38.07
N SER A 266 -4.10 -9.54 38.41
CA SER A 266 -5.14 -9.72 39.43
C SER A 266 -4.61 -9.19 40.76
N ALA A 267 -4.98 -7.96 41.14
CA ALA A 267 -4.95 -7.57 42.54
C ALA A 267 -5.87 -8.58 43.29
N PRO A 268 -5.39 -9.24 44.36
CA PRO A 268 -6.22 -10.17 45.11
C PRO A 268 -7.45 -9.42 45.59
N ALA A 269 -8.63 -10.01 45.40
CA ALA A 269 -9.87 -9.49 45.93
C ALA A 269 -9.67 -9.29 47.43
N ALA A 270 -9.62 -8.03 47.88
CA ALA A 270 -9.72 -7.72 49.29
C ALA A 270 -11.05 -8.32 49.76
N ALA A 271 -10.96 -9.33 50.60
CA ALA A 271 -12.07 -9.88 51.34
C ALA A 271 -12.72 -8.70 52.08
N VAL A 272 -13.91 -8.31 51.63
CA VAL A 272 -14.79 -7.50 52.46
C VAL A 272 -15.26 -8.47 53.53
N ALA A 273 -14.55 -8.46 54.65
CA ALA A 273 -14.96 -9.12 55.87
C ALA A 273 -16.34 -8.58 56.25
N ALA A 274 -17.23 -9.51 56.59
CA ALA A 274 -18.45 -9.19 57.28
C ALA A 274 -18.11 -8.60 58.65
N GLU A 275 -18.61 -7.40 58.90
CA GLU A 275 -19.07 -6.94 60.22
C GLU A 275 -20.19 -5.90 60.00
#